data_AF-A0AA35S2W8-F1
#
_entry.id   AF-A0AA35S2W8-F1
#
_cell.length_a   1.000
_cell.length_b   1.000
_cell.length_c   1.000
_cell.angle_alpha   90.00
_cell.angle_beta   90.00
_cell.angle_gamma   90.00
#
_symmetry.space_group_name_H-M   'P 1'
#
loop_
_entity.id
_entity.type
_entity.pdbx_description
1 polymer ?
#
loop_
_entity_poly.entity_id
_entity_poly.type
_entity_poly.pdbx_seq_one_letter_code
_entity_poly.pdbx_strand_id
1 'polypeptide(L)'
;MVLGSFSTTAMEEVAEAGSPGLQWLQLYIFRDRELTRSLITQAERVGFKAIVLTVDQPVIGPDSYKSASLPPHISFPDIGLSGPINKEKVRNLIDSSVTWEEVDWVKGLTKLPVVLKGILTAEDAVEAVRHGVQGIIVSNHGGRQLDGVLASVSGISFSLCATS
;
A
#
# COMPACT_ATOMS: atom_id res chain seq x y z
N MET A 1 2.55 1.55 13.76
CA MET A 1 2.67 2.58 12.70
C MET A 1 2.69 1.89 11.34
N VAL A 2 2.09 2.49 10.30
CA VAL A 2 2.18 2.00 8.92
C VAL A 2 2.98 3.01 8.10
N LEU A 3 4.17 2.63 7.62
CA LEU A 3 5.04 3.47 6.79
C LEU A 3 4.67 3.32 5.31
N GLY A 4 4.52 4.41 4.57
CA GLY A 4 4.22 4.36 3.13
C GLY A 4 5.45 4.11 2.27
N SER A 5 5.30 3.46 1.11
CA SER A 5 6.40 3.28 0.14
C SER A 5 6.96 4.60 -0.40
N PHE A 6 6.17 5.67 -0.34
CA PHE A 6 6.57 7.04 -0.65
C PHE A 6 6.86 7.84 0.63
N SER A 7 7.54 7.23 1.59
CA SER A 7 8.05 7.92 2.77
C SER A 7 9.28 8.76 2.43
N THR A 8 9.38 9.96 2.99
CA THR A 8 10.57 10.82 2.87
C THR A 8 11.67 10.47 3.88
N THR A 9 11.46 9.41 4.65
CA THR A 9 12.36 8.91 5.69
C THR A 9 12.56 7.42 5.45
N ALA A 10 13.80 6.95 5.53
CA ALA A 10 14.15 5.56 5.19
C ALA A 10 13.58 4.56 6.21
N MET A 11 13.27 3.35 5.76
CA MET A 11 12.78 2.28 6.64
C MET A 11 13.69 2.01 7.84
N GLU A 12 15.02 2.05 7.65
CA GLU A 12 16.02 1.86 8.71
C GLU A 12 15.91 2.94 9.79
N GLU A 13 15.86 4.21 9.38
CA GLU A 13 15.78 5.35 10.31
C GLU A 13 14.46 5.30 11.10
N VAL A 14 13.38 4.94 10.41
CA VAL A 14 12.08 4.75 11.03
C VAL A 14 12.09 3.58 12.01
N ALA A 15 12.73 2.47 11.66
CA ALA A 15 12.88 1.31 12.52
C ALA A 15 13.68 1.63 13.78
N GLU A 16 14.75 2.40 13.66
CA GLU A 16 15.59 2.85 14.77
C GLU A 16 14.87 3.83 15.70
N ALA A 17 14.13 4.80 15.14
CA ALA A 17 13.41 5.80 15.91
C ALA A 17 12.11 5.29 16.56
N GLY A 18 11.55 4.20 16.03
CA GLY A 18 10.28 3.65 16.47
C GLY A 18 10.36 2.81 17.74
N SER A 19 9.23 2.65 18.43
CA SER A 19 9.13 1.67 19.50
C SER A 19 9.33 0.25 18.95
N PRO A 20 10.09 -0.61 19.63
CA PRO A 20 10.28 -1.99 19.20
C PRO A 20 8.94 -2.71 18.97
N GLY A 21 8.74 -3.23 17.76
CA GLY A 21 7.82 -4.35 17.54
C GLY A 21 6.49 -4.10 16.80
N LEU A 22 6.09 -2.87 16.46
CA LEU A 22 4.78 -2.61 15.79
C LEU A 22 4.87 -1.62 14.61
N GLN A 23 5.70 -1.94 13.63
CA GLN A 23 5.81 -1.20 12.37
C GLN A 23 5.44 -2.09 11.19
N TRP A 24 4.58 -1.58 10.30
CA TRP A 24 4.15 -2.25 9.08
C TRP A 24 4.50 -1.41 7.86
N LEU A 25 4.76 -2.05 6.73
CA LEU A 25 5.11 -1.37 5.49
C LEU A 25 3.88 -1.37 4.60
N GLN A 26 3.35 -0.20 4.28
CA GLN A 26 2.43 -0.06 3.16
C GLN A 26 3.21 -0.13 1.85
N LEU A 27 2.75 -1.01 0.97
CA LEU A 27 3.39 -1.38 -0.28
C LEU A 27 2.45 -1.09 -1.46
N TYR A 28 2.99 -0.40 -2.47
CA TYR A 28 2.49 -0.48 -3.84
C TYR A 28 3.28 -1.52 -4.63
N ILE A 29 2.63 -2.14 -5.60
CA ILE A 29 3.34 -2.92 -6.61
C ILE A 29 3.92 -1.94 -7.62
N PHE A 30 5.24 -1.97 -7.78
CA PHE A 30 5.94 -1.15 -8.75
C PHE A 30 6.06 -1.90 -10.07
N ARG A 31 6.09 -1.17 -11.19
CA ARG A 31 6.35 -1.76 -12.52
C ARG A 31 7.68 -2.48 -12.55
N ASP A 32 8.68 -1.91 -11.87
CA ASP A 32 9.90 -2.63 -11.51
C ASP A 32 9.59 -3.62 -10.38
N ARG A 33 9.48 -4.90 -10.74
CA ARG A 33 9.17 -5.97 -9.79
C ARG A 33 10.35 -6.25 -8.84
N GLU A 34 11.58 -5.93 -9.23
CA GLU A 34 12.74 -6.07 -8.35
C GLU A 34 12.73 -4.99 -7.26
N LEU A 35 12.27 -3.76 -7.57
CA LEU A 35 12.04 -2.75 -6.55
C LEU A 35 11.00 -3.21 -5.51
N THR A 36 9.93 -3.86 -5.95
CA THR A 36 8.92 -4.40 -5.01
C THR A 36 9.52 -5.49 -4.11
N ARG A 37 10.32 -6.40 -4.68
CA ARG A 37 11.02 -7.46 -3.93
C ARG A 37 12.03 -6.88 -2.93
N SER A 38 12.79 -5.86 -3.33
CA SER A 38 13.81 -5.25 -2.48
C SER A 38 13.20 -4.55 -1.27
N LEU A 39 12.08 -3.83 -1.46
CA LEU A 39 11.34 -3.19 -0.37
C LEU A 39 10.81 -4.20 0.66
N ILE A 40 10.23 -5.31 0.19
CA ILE A 40 9.77 -6.40 1.07
C ILE A 40 10.94 -6.98 1.86
N THR A 41 12.04 -7.29 1.18
CA THR A 41 13.25 -7.86 1.80
C THR A 41 13.84 -6.91 2.85
N GLN A 42 13.86 -5.61 2.55
CA GLN A 42 14.34 -4.58 3.46
C GLN A 42 13.43 -4.45 4.69
N ALA A 43 12.11 -4.44 4.50
CA ALA A 43 11.15 -4.41 5.61
C ALA A 43 11.32 -5.60 6.56
N GLU A 44 11.49 -6.81 6.02
CA GLU A 44 11.81 -8.00 6.82
C GLU A 44 13.12 -7.81 7.60
N ARG A 45 14.17 -7.36 6.92
CA ARG A 45 15.50 -7.13 7.51
C ARG A 45 15.47 -6.14 8.67
N VAL A 46 14.74 -5.02 8.52
CA VAL A 46 14.66 -3.96 9.54
C VAL A 46 13.58 -4.24 10.60
N GLY A 47 12.93 -5.41 10.55
CA GLY A 47 12.09 -5.92 11.64
C GLY A 47 10.63 -5.50 11.58
N PHE A 48 10.15 -5.01 10.44
CA PHE A 48 8.74 -4.75 10.21
C PHE A 48 7.92 -6.04 10.36
N LYS A 49 6.64 -5.91 10.75
CA LYS A 49 5.80 -7.03 11.18
C LYS A 49 4.69 -7.41 10.23
N ALA A 50 4.42 -6.61 9.19
CA ALA A 50 3.42 -6.91 8.18
C ALA A 50 3.67 -6.08 6.92
N ILE A 51 3.17 -6.60 5.79
CA ILE A 51 3.04 -5.88 4.53
C ILE A 51 1.57 -5.48 4.36
N VAL A 52 1.33 -4.19 4.19
CA VAL A 52 0.02 -3.62 3.88
C VAL A 52 -0.04 -3.33 2.39
N LEU A 53 -0.52 -4.30 1.61
CA LEU A 53 -0.60 -4.20 0.16
C LEU A 53 -1.79 -3.32 -0.25
N THR A 54 -1.53 -2.24 -0.98
CA THR A 54 -2.59 -1.33 -1.43
C THR A 54 -3.17 -1.78 -2.77
N VAL A 55 -4.47 -2.05 -2.79
CA VAL A 55 -5.20 -2.59 -3.96
C VAL A 55 -6.28 -1.62 -4.49
N ASP A 56 -6.48 -0.48 -3.84
CA ASP A 56 -7.48 0.55 -4.22
C ASP A 56 -6.98 1.58 -5.28
N GLN A 57 -5.82 1.35 -5.91
CA GLN A 57 -5.22 2.29 -6.88
C GLN A 57 -4.91 1.69 -8.28
N PRO A 58 -5.85 1.06 -9.00
CA PRO A 58 -5.62 0.74 -10.41
C PRO A 58 -5.58 2.00 -11.28
N VAL A 59 -6.29 3.07 -10.90
CA VAL A 59 -6.30 4.36 -11.60
C VAL A 59 -6.26 5.48 -10.56
N ILE A 60 -5.23 6.32 -10.60
CA ILE A 60 -5.14 7.51 -9.74
C ILE A 60 -6.29 8.47 -10.06
N GLY A 61 -7.14 8.75 -9.08
CA GLY A 61 -8.25 9.70 -9.20
C GLY A 61 -7.80 11.14 -9.52
N PRO A 62 -8.67 11.95 -10.15
CA PRO A 62 -8.34 13.32 -10.57
C PRO A 62 -7.95 14.24 -9.40
N ASP A 63 -8.46 13.96 -8.19
CA ASP A 63 -8.23 14.78 -6.98
C ASP A 63 -7.17 14.23 -6.01
N SER A 64 -6.54 13.08 -6.29
CA SER A 64 -5.63 12.42 -5.34
C SER A 64 -4.38 13.23 -5.01
N TYR A 65 -4.08 14.23 -5.85
CA TYR A 65 -2.92 15.09 -5.74
C TYR A 65 -3.32 16.48 -6.26
N LYS A 66 -3.82 17.40 -5.44
CA LYS A 66 -3.80 18.83 -5.84
C LYS A 66 -2.34 19.28 -5.91
N SER A 67 -2.04 20.08 -6.94
CA SER A 67 -0.70 20.46 -7.42
C SER A 67 0.24 21.00 -6.35
N ALA A 68 1.09 20.16 -5.80
CA ALA A 68 2.31 20.59 -5.13
C ALA A 68 3.47 19.82 -5.76
N SER A 69 4.31 20.53 -6.53
CA SER A 69 5.66 20.05 -6.80
C SER A 69 6.36 19.93 -5.44
N LEU A 70 6.90 18.75 -5.13
CA LEU A 70 7.67 18.60 -3.90
C LEU A 70 8.92 19.49 -3.96
N PRO A 71 9.33 20.12 -2.84
CA PRO A 71 10.56 20.88 -2.79
C PRO A 71 11.77 20.04 -3.26
N PRO A 72 12.80 20.64 -3.90
CA PRO A 72 13.92 19.90 -4.49
C PRO A 72 14.73 19.05 -3.49
N HIS A 73 14.66 19.41 -2.19
CA HIS A 73 15.36 18.72 -1.11
C HIS A 73 14.62 17.50 -0.58
N ILE A 74 13.38 17.26 -1.04
CA ILE A 74 12.62 16.08 -0.66
C ILE A 74 13.02 14.91 -1.58
N SER A 75 13.33 13.78 -0.96
CA SER A 75 13.57 12.50 -1.63
C SER A 75 12.70 11.42 -0.99
N PHE A 76 12.57 10.30 -1.69
CA PHE A 76 11.99 9.06 -1.20
C PHE A 76 13.09 7.99 -1.25
N PRO A 77 13.86 7.83 -0.16
CA PRO A 77 15.11 7.07 -0.17
C PRO A 77 14.90 5.60 -0.55
N ASP A 78 13.87 4.96 -0.01
CA ASP A 78 13.63 3.51 -0.21
C ASP A 78 13.28 3.16 -1.66
N ILE A 79 12.72 4.10 -2.43
CA ILE A 79 12.37 3.91 -3.84
C ILE A 79 13.35 4.61 -4.80
N GLY A 80 14.46 5.14 -4.29
CA GLY A 80 15.51 5.77 -5.09
C GLY A 80 15.05 7.02 -5.85
N LEU A 81 14.00 7.70 -5.38
CA LEU A 81 13.41 8.85 -6.09
C LEU A 81 13.86 10.16 -5.45
N SER A 82 14.50 11.03 -6.22
CA SER A 82 14.97 12.35 -5.76
C SER A 82 14.73 13.46 -6.81
N GLY A 83 14.86 14.71 -6.37
CA GLY A 83 14.75 15.89 -7.21
C GLY A 83 13.32 16.38 -7.43
N PRO A 84 13.04 17.17 -8.49
CA PRO A 84 11.69 17.61 -8.78
C PRO A 84 10.82 16.42 -9.16
N ILE A 85 9.88 16.09 -8.27
CA ILE A 85 8.96 14.96 -8.44
C ILE A 85 7.60 15.52 -8.82
N ASN A 86 7.09 15.06 -9.96
CA ASN A 86 5.75 15.38 -10.43
C ASN A 86 4.86 14.12 -10.38
N LYS A 87 3.55 14.34 -10.51
CA LYS A 87 2.54 13.27 -10.40
C LYS A 87 2.72 12.17 -11.43
N GLU A 88 3.09 12.55 -12.65
CA GLU A 88 3.26 11.61 -13.75
C GLU A 88 4.41 10.64 -13.46
N LYS A 89 5.52 11.16 -12.92
CA LYS A 89 6.65 10.33 -12.50
C LYS A 89 6.23 9.33 -11.42
N VAL A 90 5.52 9.76 -10.38
CA VAL A 90 5.00 8.87 -9.33
C VAL A 90 4.03 7.83 -9.88
N ARG A 91 3.07 8.25 -10.72
CA ARG A 91 2.09 7.35 -11.35
C ARG A 91 2.76 6.30 -12.22
N ASN A 92 3.80 6.68 -12.95
CA ASN A 92 4.49 5.79 -13.87
C ASN A 92 5.38 4.76 -13.18
N LEU A 93 5.61 4.88 -11.87
CA LEU A 93 6.33 3.88 -11.08
C LEU A 93 5.40 2.74 -10.62
N ILE A 94 4.13 3.05 -10.35
CA ILE A 94 3.15 2.10 -9.82
C ILE A 94 2.58 1.27 -10.98
N ASP A 95 2.48 -0.04 -10.75
CA ASP A 95 1.76 -0.93 -11.64
C ASP A 95 0.25 -0.81 -11.39
N SER A 96 -0.49 -0.45 -12.43
CA SER A 96 -1.94 -0.26 -12.41
C SER A 96 -2.72 -1.53 -12.75
N SER A 97 -2.06 -2.57 -13.25
CA SER A 97 -2.72 -3.82 -13.68
C SER A 97 -2.71 -4.89 -12.58
N VAL A 98 -2.84 -4.49 -11.31
CA VAL A 98 -2.82 -5.42 -10.17
C VAL A 98 -4.07 -6.30 -10.22
N THR A 99 -3.84 -7.61 -10.23
CA THR A 99 -4.89 -8.63 -10.13
C THR A 99 -4.73 -9.45 -8.85
N TRP A 100 -5.57 -10.45 -8.65
CA TRP A 100 -5.41 -11.39 -7.55
C TRP A 100 -4.13 -12.25 -7.68
N GLU A 101 -3.61 -12.45 -8.89
CA GLU A 101 -2.32 -13.14 -9.10
C GLU A 101 -1.16 -12.35 -8.48
N GLU A 102 -1.22 -11.02 -8.54
CA GLU A 102 -0.25 -10.15 -7.87
C GLU A 102 -0.32 -10.26 -6.34
N VAL A 103 -1.50 -10.47 -5.78
CA VAL A 103 -1.66 -10.69 -4.33
C VAL A 103 -0.93 -11.98 -3.94
N ASP A 104 -1.15 -13.06 -4.68
CA ASP A 104 -0.48 -14.35 -4.45
C ASP A 104 1.03 -14.25 -4.67
N TRP A 105 1.45 -13.51 -5.70
CA TRP A 105 2.86 -13.23 -5.96
C TRP A 105 3.52 -12.54 -4.77
N VAL A 106 2.96 -11.43 -4.26
CA VAL A 106 3.50 -10.71 -3.08
C VAL A 106 3.56 -11.62 -1.86
N LYS A 107 2.51 -12.41 -1.61
CA LYS A 107 2.51 -13.40 -0.52
C LYS A 107 3.62 -14.44 -0.67
N GLY A 108 3.95 -14.84 -1.90
CA GLY A 108 5.06 -15.74 -2.19
C GLY A 108 6.44 -15.14 -1.93
N LEU A 109 6.55 -13.81 -1.81
CA LEU A 109 7.83 -13.11 -1.58
C LEU A 109 8.21 -12.97 -0.11
N THR A 110 7.25 -13.11 0.81
CA THR A 110 7.45 -12.77 2.23
C THR A 110 6.87 -13.81 3.16
N LYS A 111 7.42 -13.90 4.37
CA LYS A 111 6.80 -14.64 5.47
C LYS A 111 5.98 -13.75 6.40
N LEU A 112 6.05 -12.44 6.21
CA LEU A 112 5.25 -11.50 6.99
C LEU A 112 3.76 -11.64 6.63
N PRO A 113 2.87 -11.42 7.61
CA PRO A 113 1.45 -11.24 7.33
C PRO A 113 1.22 -10.19 6.23
N VAL A 114 0.41 -10.54 5.24
CA VAL A 114 -0.05 -9.62 4.19
C VAL A 114 -1.47 -9.17 4.51
N VAL A 115 -1.67 -7.86 4.57
CA VAL A 115 -2.94 -7.19 4.83
C VAL A 115 -3.33 -6.40 3.59
N LEU A 116 -4.54 -6.61 3.04
CA LEU A 116 -5.00 -5.83 1.89
C LEU A 116 -5.66 -4.54 2.34
N LYS A 117 -5.16 -3.41 1.85
CA LYS A 117 -5.77 -2.09 2.05
C LYS A 117 -6.48 -1.65 0.78
N GLY A 118 -7.76 -1.31 0.91
CA GLY A 118 -8.54 -0.78 -0.20
C GLY A 118 -9.79 -1.57 -0.57
N ILE A 119 -10.10 -2.61 0.19
CA ILE A 119 -11.30 -3.43 -0.02
C ILE A 119 -12.53 -2.63 0.41
N LEU A 120 -13.53 -2.54 -0.46
CA LEU A 120 -14.77 -1.77 -0.24
C LEU A 120 -16.04 -2.60 -0.39
N THR A 121 -15.94 -3.79 -0.97
CA THR A 121 -17.08 -4.69 -1.22
C THR A 121 -16.97 -5.94 -0.35
N ALA A 122 -18.11 -6.61 -0.13
CA ALA A 122 -18.12 -7.89 0.58
C ALA A 122 -17.51 -9.00 -0.28
N GLU A 123 -17.74 -8.95 -1.59
CA GLU A 123 -17.23 -9.89 -2.58
C GLU A 123 -15.70 -9.90 -2.60
N ASP A 124 -15.08 -8.71 -2.66
CA ASP A 124 -13.62 -8.59 -2.63
C ASP A 124 -13.05 -9.01 -1.26
N ALA A 125 -13.81 -8.83 -0.17
CA ALA A 125 -13.39 -9.29 1.15
C ALA A 125 -13.39 -10.83 1.23
N VAL A 126 -14.42 -11.48 0.69
CA VAL A 126 -14.49 -12.95 0.59
C VAL A 126 -13.34 -13.46 -0.29
N GLU A 127 -13.08 -12.81 -1.42
CA GLU A 127 -12.00 -13.21 -2.33
C GLU A 127 -10.63 -13.04 -1.67
N ALA A 128 -10.39 -11.95 -0.96
CA ALA A 128 -9.18 -11.75 -0.18
C ALA A 128 -8.92 -12.89 0.84
N VAL A 129 -9.97 -13.36 1.52
CA VAL A 129 -9.88 -14.51 2.45
C VAL A 129 -9.53 -15.80 1.71
N ARG A 130 -10.10 -16.04 0.51
CA ARG A 130 -9.76 -17.21 -0.33
C ARG A 130 -8.29 -17.22 -0.76
N HIS A 131 -7.76 -16.04 -1.07
CA HIS A 131 -6.33 -15.84 -1.32
C HIS A 131 -5.48 -15.90 -0.05
N GLY A 132 -6.06 -16.13 1.13
CA GLY A 132 -5.34 -16.42 2.37
C GLY A 132 -4.53 -15.23 2.91
N VAL A 133 -5.03 -14.01 2.75
CA VAL A 133 -4.44 -12.81 3.39
C VAL A 133 -4.75 -12.80 4.88
N GLN A 134 -3.90 -12.16 5.68
CA GLN A 134 -3.98 -12.16 7.15
C GLN A 134 -4.86 -11.03 7.70
N GLY A 135 -5.31 -10.12 6.84
CA GLY A 135 -6.22 -9.07 7.22
C GLY A 135 -6.68 -8.21 6.06
N ILE A 136 -7.70 -7.40 6.33
CA ILE A 136 -8.26 -6.44 5.38
C ILE A 136 -8.37 -5.09 6.10
N ILE A 137 -7.95 -4.02 5.42
CA ILE A 137 -8.18 -2.63 5.81
C ILE A 137 -9.22 -2.06 4.83
N VAL A 138 -10.44 -1.87 5.33
CA VAL A 138 -11.52 -1.21 4.60
C VAL A 138 -11.16 0.27 4.42
N SER A 139 -10.91 0.69 3.19
CA SER A 139 -10.42 2.03 2.89
C SER A 139 -10.85 2.47 1.50
N ASN A 140 -11.39 3.68 1.40
CA ASN A 140 -11.59 4.37 0.12
C ASN A 140 -10.45 5.37 -0.17
N HIS A 141 -9.28 5.13 0.43
CA HIS A 141 -8.13 6.01 0.32
C HIS A 141 -8.35 7.46 0.85
N GLY A 142 -9.37 7.66 1.69
CA GLY A 142 -9.75 8.95 2.25
C GLY A 142 -10.60 9.81 1.30
N GLY A 143 -11.39 9.18 0.43
CA GLY A 143 -12.22 9.87 -0.58
C GLY A 143 -11.42 10.47 -1.74
N ARG A 144 -10.13 10.14 -1.86
CA ARG A 144 -9.20 10.74 -2.82
C ARG A 144 -9.05 9.94 -4.12
N GLN A 145 -9.72 8.79 -4.27
CA GLN A 145 -9.59 7.93 -5.45
C GLN A 145 -10.83 7.99 -6.33
N LEU A 146 -11.96 7.44 -5.87
CA LEU A 146 -13.25 7.57 -6.53
C LEU A 146 -14.13 8.52 -5.72
N ASP A 147 -14.61 9.58 -6.36
CA ASP A 147 -15.61 10.45 -5.75
C ASP A 147 -16.98 9.75 -5.81
N GLY A 148 -17.69 9.67 -4.69
CA GLY A 148 -19.00 8.99 -4.60
C GLY A 148 -19.01 7.52 -4.12
N VAL A 149 -17.87 6.92 -3.78
CA VAL A 149 -17.87 5.63 -3.08
C VAL A 149 -18.32 5.80 -1.62
N LEU A 150 -18.95 4.75 -1.07
CA LEU A 150 -19.40 4.73 0.31
C LEU A 150 -18.27 5.16 1.27
N ALA A 151 -18.65 5.89 2.32
CA ALA A 151 -17.72 6.18 3.41
C ALA A 151 -17.15 4.86 3.94
N SER A 152 -15.86 4.82 4.30
CA SER A 152 -15.21 3.61 4.81
C SER A 152 -15.98 2.96 5.97
N VAL A 153 -16.72 3.75 6.76
CA VAL A 153 -17.60 3.26 7.84
C VAL A 153 -18.82 2.48 7.34
N SER A 154 -19.38 2.82 6.18
CA SER A 154 -20.52 2.09 5.59
C SER A 154 -20.08 0.78 4.91
N GLY A 155 -18.85 0.71 4.40
CA GLY A 155 -18.26 -0.53 3.89
C GLY A 155 -18.07 -1.61 4.97
N ILE A 156 -17.75 -1.20 6.21
CA ILE A 156 -17.61 -2.10 7.37
C ILE A 156 -18.89 -2.90 7.63
N SER A 157 -20.07 -2.31 7.44
CA SER A 157 -21.33 -3.00 7.73
C SER A 157 -21.65 -4.12 6.74
N PHE A 158 -21.18 -4.03 5.49
CA PHE A 158 -21.36 -5.08 4.49
C PHE A 158 -20.31 -6.19 4.61
N SER A 159 -19.05 -5.84 4.89
CA SER A 159 -17.97 -6.84 5.01
C SER A 159 -18.13 -7.76 6.22
N LEU A 160 -18.71 -7.28 7.34
CA LEU A 160 -18.97 -8.11 8.53
C LEU A 160 -20.15 -9.08 8.37
N CYS A 161 -21.12 -8.79 7.49
CA CYS A 161 -22.27 -9.66 7.26
C CYS A 161 -22.01 -10.81 6.29
N ALA A 162 -20.93 -10.75 5.50
CA ALA A 162 -20.59 -11.78 4.52
C ALA A 162 -19.88 -13.01 5.12
N THR A 163 -19.60 -13.00 6.43
CA THR A 163 -18.94 -14.09 7.15
C THR A 163 -19.83 -14.78 8.20
N SER A 164 -21.16 -14.75 8.01
CA SER A 164 -22.14 -15.45 8.86
C SER A 164 -22.93 -16.50 8.11
#